data_AF-A0A3G2LJF2-F1
#
_entry.id   AF-A0A3G2LJF2-F1
#
_cell.length_a   1.000
_cell.length_b   1.000
_cell.length_c   1.000
_cell.angle_alpha   90.00
_cell.angle_beta   90.00
_cell.angle_gamma   90.00
#
_symmetry.space_group_name_H-M   'P 1'
#
loop_
_entity.id
_entity.type
_entity.pdbx_description
1 polymer ?
#
loop_
_entity_poly.entity_id
_entity_poly.type
_entity_poly.pdbx_seq_one_letter_code
_entity_poly.pdbx_strand_id
1 'polypeptide(L)'
;MWIRTKLRGNPKALITKLSVERLIVASLRTEGIVTSLEIIGLSQWMGYRGSKSDSFISVKEQRADGSSIFSKYCKVCSESQGNLVFIHQQKDVNTVISTTTHRVRSRYTKNILCASSTNIIQKSLFSTNTYSQFPQGIRESAFNTSPLTLNPNYVTGFTDGEGCFFVGINQDVKFKTGYRVKATFQIGLHEKDLALLEQIRLFFGVGKVTKLGAESVQYRVSGLDDLNTIIYHFDNYPLLTRKHSDYIFFKEVINLMKQGKHLTLEGLNRIVSIKSTLNNGELSDSLNLAFPNLKPALRSEVPSRDMQDLHWLAGFTDAEGCFFIALKKSPASKLGETAWLRFILTQHSRDKELLESLIQTLNCGRYIVKPDCGEFIVEKFTDVRDKIIPIFEKFKLRHGGAKSLNYEDFKKAALLIGNKAHLTREGLDEIKKIKGRMNKQRKAVLNKGV
;
A
#
# COMPACT_ATOMS: atom_id res chain seq x y z
N MET A 1 -28.98 61.09 -29.20
CA MET A 1 -29.32 60.04 -30.18
C MET A 1 -30.13 58.97 -29.47
N TRP A 2 -31.41 58.84 -29.82
CA TRP A 2 -32.34 57.84 -29.27
C TRP A 2 -32.33 56.58 -30.14
N ILE A 3 -32.38 55.39 -29.53
CA ILE A 3 -33.13 54.23 -30.04
C ILE A 3 -33.78 53.49 -28.85
N ARG A 4 -35.12 53.38 -28.89
CA ARG A 4 -36.02 52.58 -28.01
C ARG A 4 -36.04 51.12 -28.48
N THR A 5 -36.27 50.10 -27.63
CA THR A 5 -37.61 49.54 -27.30
C THR A 5 -37.46 48.46 -26.21
N LYS A 6 -38.13 48.59 -25.05
CA LYS A 6 -39.42 47.99 -24.61
C LYS A 6 -39.43 46.45 -24.43
N LEU A 7 -39.45 46.01 -23.17
CA LEU A 7 -40.26 44.87 -22.70
C LEU A 7 -41.13 45.35 -21.53
N ARG A 8 -42.45 45.27 -21.71
CA ARG A 8 -43.50 45.45 -20.70
C ARG A 8 -43.87 44.06 -20.17
N GLY A 9 -43.90 43.89 -18.86
CA GLY A 9 -44.46 42.71 -18.19
C GLY A 9 -44.00 42.64 -16.73
N ASN A 10 -44.91 42.97 -15.81
CA ASN A 10 -44.69 42.92 -14.36
C ASN A 10 -44.44 41.45 -13.91
N PRO A 11 -43.63 41.21 -12.87
CA PRO A 11 -44.31 40.80 -11.64
C PRO A 11 -43.71 41.43 -10.37
N LYS A 12 -44.61 42.03 -9.60
CA LYS A 12 -44.56 42.02 -8.13
C LYS A 12 -44.17 40.61 -7.65
N ALA A 13 -43.10 40.49 -6.87
CA ALA A 13 -43.10 39.69 -5.64
C ALA A 13 -41.74 39.76 -4.93
N LEU A 14 -41.73 40.56 -3.87
CA LEU A 14 -41.09 40.29 -2.58
C LEU A 14 -39.80 39.45 -2.58
N ILE A 15 -38.67 40.14 -2.42
CA ILE A 15 -37.58 39.59 -1.59
C ILE A 15 -38.11 39.58 -0.15
N THR A 16 -38.72 38.46 0.26
CA THR A 16 -39.00 38.16 1.67
C THR A 16 -38.51 36.78 2.02
N LYS A 17 -37.25 36.72 2.45
CA LYS A 17 -36.80 35.85 3.55
C LYS A 17 -35.35 36.18 3.85
N LEU A 18 -35.12 36.89 4.95
CA LEU A 18 -33.85 36.81 5.66
C LEU A 18 -33.88 35.45 6.38
N SER A 19 -33.12 34.49 5.88
CA SER A 19 -32.82 33.27 6.63
C SER A 19 -31.71 33.60 7.62
N VAL A 20 -32.04 33.62 8.91
CA VAL A 20 -31.03 33.60 9.97
C VAL A 20 -30.73 32.14 10.24
N GLU A 21 -29.75 31.57 9.53
CA GLU A 21 -29.20 30.26 9.87
C GLU A 21 -28.32 30.40 11.12
N ARG A 22 -28.77 29.86 12.26
CA ARG A 22 -27.90 29.63 13.42
C ARG A 22 -27.16 28.32 13.21
N LEU A 23 -25.93 28.41 12.70
CA LEU A 23 -25.01 27.27 12.68
C LEU A 23 -24.48 27.05 14.11
N ILE A 24 -24.87 25.93 14.72
CA ILE A 24 -24.21 25.44 15.93
C ILE A 24 -22.89 24.82 15.47
N VAL A 25 -21.83 25.62 15.43
CA VAL A 25 -20.46 25.12 15.33
C VAL A 25 -20.27 24.21 16.55
N ALA A 26 -19.76 22.99 16.33
CA ALA A 26 -19.42 22.10 17.44
C ALA A 26 -18.62 22.89 18.48
N SER A 27 -18.92 22.70 19.77
CA SER A 27 -18.24 23.42 20.85
C SER A 27 -16.73 23.26 20.73
N LEU A 28 -16.05 24.30 20.23
CA LEU A 28 -14.66 24.56 20.59
C LEU A 28 -14.70 24.78 22.10
N ARG A 29 -14.28 23.79 22.90
CA ARG A 29 -14.30 23.96 24.35
C ARG A 29 -13.29 25.06 24.76
N THR A 30 -13.86 26.06 25.42
CA THR A 30 -13.35 27.00 26.43
C THR A 30 -12.11 27.87 26.20
N GLU A 31 -11.23 27.66 25.22
CA GLU A 31 -10.03 28.53 25.12
C GLU A 31 -9.61 28.96 23.70
N GLY A 32 -10.42 28.70 22.69
CA GLY A 32 -10.13 29.14 21.31
C GLY A 32 -11.03 30.29 20.88
N ILE A 33 -10.46 31.46 20.58
CA ILE A 33 -11.16 32.53 19.87
C ILE A 33 -11.23 32.14 18.38
N VAL A 34 -12.44 32.14 17.81
CA VAL A 34 -12.65 32.04 16.36
C VAL A 34 -12.39 33.42 15.77
N THR A 35 -11.35 33.55 14.95
CA THR A 35 -10.95 34.86 14.39
C THR A 35 -11.59 35.13 13.03
N SER A 36 -12.03 34.09 12.32
CA SER A 36 -12.82 34.22 11.09
C SER A 36 -13.63 32.95 10.81
N LEU A 37 -14.80 33.15 10.20
CA LEU A 37 -15.69 32.09 9.71
C LEU A 37 -16.07 32.42 8.26
N GLU A 38 -15.76 31.52 7.34
CA GLU A 38 -16.09 31.67 5.93
C GLU A 38 -16.94 30.46 5.48
N ILE A 39 -18.16 30.72 5.02
CA ILE A 39 -19.08 29.70 4.49
C ILE A 39 -18.82 29.59 2.99
N ILE A 40 -18.26 28.47 2.55
CA ILE A 40 -17.99 28.19 1.15
C ILE A 40 -19.14 27.33 0.61
N GLY A 41 -19.92 27.89 -0.31
CA GLY A 41 -20.91 27.15 -1.08
C GLY A 41 -20.28 26.64 -2.37
N LEU A 42 -20.25 25.32 -2.58
CA LEU A 42 -20.03 24.79 -3.92
C LEU A 42 -21.33 24.94 -4.71
N SER A 43 -21.53 26.09 -5.37
CA SER A 43 -22.21 26.03 -6.67
C SER A 43 -21.18 25.47 -7.64
N GLN A 44 -21.42 24.28 -8.21
CA GLN A 44 -20.66 23.80 -9.37
C GLN A 44 -20.72 24.89 -10.46
N TRP A 45 -19.71 25.75 -10.54
CA TRP A 45 -19.56 26.70 -11.62
C TRP A 45 -19.11 25.92 -12.85
N MET A 46 -19.98 25.93 -13.86
CA MET A 46 -19.79 25.26 -15.13
C MET A 46 -18.60 25.87 -15.88
N GLY A 47 -17.58 25.05 -16.13
CA GLY A 47 -16.54 25.38 -17.10
C GLY A 47 -17.11 25.48 -18.52
N TYR A 48 -16.60 26.46 -19.27
CA TYR A 48 -16.94 26.75 -20.66
C TYR A 48 -16.83 25.49 -21.55
N ARG A 49 -17.87 25.22 -22.35
CA ARG A 49 -17.92 24.09 -23.30
C ARG A 49 -17.02 24.36 -24.51
N GLY A 50 -15.98 23.57 -24.66
CA GLY A 50 -15.23 23.38 -25.90
C GLY A 50 -15.06 21.89 -26.20
N SER A 51 -16.02 21.34 -26.94
CA SER A 51 -16.03 20.12 -27.78
C SER A 51 -15.25 18.84 -27.40
N LYS A 52 -16.03 17.81 -27.00
CA LYS A 52 -15.96 16.33 -27.27
C LYS A 52 -14.63 15.62 -26.92
N SER A 53 -14.56 14.44 -26.30
CA SER A 53 -15.42 13.34 -25.83
C SER A 53 -14.38 12.37 -25.18
N ASP A 54 -14.50 11.67 -24.06
CA ASP A 54 -15.53 10.79 -23.52
C ASP A 54 -15.18 10.52 -22.05
N SER A 55 -16.12 10.68 -21.11
CA SER A 55 -16.20 9.85 -19.89
C SER A 55 -17.40 10.28 -19.02
N PHE A 56 -18.37 9.38 -18.90
CA PHE A 56 -19.44 9.23 -17.90
C PHE A 56 -19.95 10.47 -17.13
N ILE A 57 -21.18 10.85 -17.49
CA ILE A 57 -22.04 11.86 -16.86
C ILE A 57 -22.55 11.36 -15.49
N SER A 58 -22.48 12.21 -14.45
CA SER A 58 -23.37 12.10 -13.28
C SER A 58 -24.49 13.15 -13.38
N VAL A 59 -25.74 12.69 -13.46
CA VAL A 59 -26.94 13.53 -13.55
C VAL A 59 -27.26 14.14 -12.17
N LYS A 60 -27.76 15.37 -12.18
CA LYS A 60 -28.31 16.08 -11.01
C LYS A 60 -29.50 15.27 -10.47
N GLU A 61 -29.35 14.58 -9.35
CA GLU A 61 -30.47 13.88 -8.71
C GLU A 61 -31.32 14.91 -7.96
N GLN A 62 -32.32 15.46 -8.65
CA GLN A 62 -33.34 16.31 -8.08
C GLN A 62 -34.53 15.41 -7.71
N ARG A 63 -34.84 15.28 -6.42
CA ARG A 63 -35.96 14.44 -5.97
C ARG A 63 -37.28 15.14 -6.29
N ALA A 64 -38.34 14.35 -6.51
CA ALA A 64 -39.67 14.82 -6.87
C ALA A 64 -40.33 15.73 -5.80
N ASP A 65 -39.80 15.74 -4.57
CA ASP A 65 -40.23 16.58 -3.46
C ASP A 65 -39.54 17.96 -3.40
N GLY A 66 -38.64 18.25 -4.35
CA GLY A 66 -37.91 19.52 -4.40
C GLY A 66 -36.69 19.59 -3.48
N SER A 67 -36.29 18.50 -2.82
CA SER A 67 -35.05 18.46 -2.06
C SER A 67 -33.81 18.41 -2.97
N SER A 68 -32.74 19.12 -2.57
CA SER A 68 -31.43 19.07 -3.21
C SER A 68 -30.33 19.00 -2.15
N ILE A 69 -29.30 18.20 -2.40
CA ILE A 69 -28.18 18.04 -1.48
C ILE A 69 -27.17 19.17 -1.74
N PHE A 70 -27.08 20.12 -0.82
CA PHE A 70 -26.00 21.12 -0.80
C PHE A 70 -25.00 20.76 0.30
N SER A 71 -23.78 20.38 -0.09
CA SER A 71 -22.66 20.32 0.84
C SER A 71 -22.07 21.72 1.02
N LYS A 72 -22.38 22.39 2.14
CA LYS A 72 -21.72 23.63 2.58
C LYS A 72 -20.47 23.27 3.40
N TYR A 73 -19.35 23.95 3.15
CA TYR A 73 -18.13 23.83 3.94
C TYR A 73 -17.97 25.07 4.82
N CYS A 74 -17.50 24.88 6.06
CA CYS A 74 -17.09 25.99 6.92
C CYS A 74 -15.58 25.94 7.12
N LYS A 75 -14.92 27.05 6.81
CA LYS A 75 -13.51 27.30 7.13
C LYS A 75 -13.45 28.02 8.48
N VAL A 76 -12.75 27.43 9.43
CA VAL A 76 -12.56 27.99 10.77
C VAL A 76 -11.07 28.21 11.00
N CYS A 77 -10.70 29.43 11.38
CA CYS A 77 -9.35 29.78 11.82
C CYS A 77 -9.33 30.01 13.34
N SER A 78 -8.32 29.46 14.04
CA SER A 78 -8.12 29.66 15.47
C SER A 78 -6.65 29.96 15.79
N GLU A 79 -6.41 31.01 16.58
CA GLU A 79 -5.05 31.47 16.96
C GLU A 79 -4.33 30.51 17.92
N SER A 80 -5.05 29.72 18.72
CA SER A 80 -4.43 28.77 19.67
C SER A 80 -3.97 27.45 19.02
N GLN A 81 -4.28 27.22 17.73
CA GLN A 81 -3.96 25.98 17.01
C GLN A 81 -3.15 26.18 15.72
N GLY A 82 -2.86 27.43 15.33
CA GLY A 82 -1.94 27.77 14.25
C GLY A 82 -2.28 27.24 12.84
N ASN A 83 -3.47 26.66 12.58
CA ASN A 83 -3.84 26.11 11.27
C ASN A 83 -5.37 26.14 10.99
N LEU A 84 -5.70 26.19 9.70
CA LEU A 84 -7.06 26.08 9.13
C LEU A 84 -7.71 24.73 9.47
N VAL A 85 -9.00 24.73 9.85
CA VAL A 85 -9.80 23.50 9.98
C VAL A 85 -11.01 23.57 9.06
N PHE A 86 -11.23 22.52 8.27
CA PHE A 86 -12.43 22.34 7.44
C PHE A 86 -13.42 21.44 8.17
N ILE A 87 -14.62 21.96 8.43
CA ILE A 87 -15.72 21.18 9.02
C ILE A 87 -16.75 20.88 7.93
N HIS A 88 -17.03 19.58 7.73
CA HIS A 88 -18.13 19.14 6.88
C HIS A 88 -19.45 19.18 7.66
N GLN A 89 -20.52 19.74 7.10
CA GLN A 89 -21.86 19.63 7.68
C GLN A 89 -22.55 18.29 7.33
N GLN A 90 -23.31 17.74 8.27
CA GLN A 90 -24.05 16.47 8.15
C GLN A 90 -24.95 16.38 6.90
N LYS A 91 -25.12 15.16 6.39
CA LYS A 91 -25.73 14.83 5.08
C LYS A 91 -27.25 14.93 4.97
N ASP A 92 -28.00 15.19 6.05
CA ASP A 92 -29.46 15.16 6.00
C ASP A 92 -30.07 16.44 6.57
N VAL A 93 -30.60 17.30 5.70
CA VAL A 93 -31.51 18.37 6.08
C VAL A 93 -32.91 17.98 5.63
N ASN A 94 -33.66 17.30 6.49
CA ASN A 94 -35.10 17.14 6.31
C ASN A 94 -35.76 18.52 6.45
N THR A 95 -36.24 19.07 5.34
CA THR A 95 -36.99 20.32 5.35
C THR A 95 -38.47 19.99 5.56
N VAL A 96 -38.92 19.93 6.82
CA VAL A 96 -40.36 19.86 7.12
C VAL A 96 -40.93 21.28 7.13
N ILE A 97 -41.80 21.58 6.16
CA ILE A 97 -42.55 22.84 6.12
C ILE A 97 -43.83 22.64 6.96
N SER A 98 -43.90 23.28 8.13
CA SER A 98 -45.18 23.45 8.84
C SER A 98 -45.46 24.93 9.06
N THR A 99 -46.59 25.40 8.54
CA THR A 99 -47.16 26.71 8.83
C THR A 99 -48.15 26.59 9.98
N THR A 100 -47.84 27.09 11.18
CA THR A 100 -48.90 27.55 12.11
C THR A 100 -48.38 28.56 13.12
N THR A 101 -49.21 29.56 13.38
CA THR A 101 -49.07 30.68 14.30
C THR A 101 -49.57 30.34 15.71
N HIS A 102 -48.90 30.93 16.72
CA HIS A 102 -49.30 31.15 18.13
C HIS A 102 -49.53 29.97 19.11
N ARG A 103 -48.81 30.04 20.25
CA ARG A 103 -49.24 30.09 21.68
C ARG A 103 -48.27 29.38 22.64
N VAL A 104 -48.23 29.96 23.83
CA VAL A 104 -47.35 29.77 25.00
C VAL A 104 -47.50 28.38 25.65
N ARG A 105 -46.40 27.80 26.16
CA ARG A 105 -46.17 27.31 27.56
C ARG A 105 -45.24 26.10 27.65
N SER A 106 -44.22 26.25 28.52
CA SER A 106 -43.96 25.38 29.68
C SER A 106 -43.31 23.99 29.51
N ARG A 107 -42.14 23.86 30.16
CA ARG A 107 -41.75 22.86 31.18
C ARG A 107 -40.85 21.64 30.82
N TYR A 108 -39.84 21.52 31.69
CA TYR A 108 -39.13 20.34 32.27
C TYR A 108 -37.99 19.74 31.43
N THR A 109 -36.72 19.95 31.81
CA THR A 109 -35.91 19.27 32.86
C THR A 109 -35.76 17.75 32.70
N LYS A 110 -34.51 17.30 32.47
CA LYS A 110 -33.90 16.19 33.22
C LYS A 110 -32.37 16.19 33.09
N ASN A 111 -31.73 16.45 34.23
CA ASN A 111 -30.36 16.04 34.54
C ASN A 111 -30.24 14.51 34.60
N ILE A 112 -29.02 13.98 34.50
CA ILE A 112 -28.40 12.84 35.22
C ILE A 112 -27.09 12.53 34.45
N LEU A 113 -25.92 12.95 34.93
CA LEU A 113 -25.07 12.42 36.01
C LEU A 113 -23.98 11.45 35.51
N CYS A 114 -22.80 11.68 36.10
CA CYS A 114 -21.48 11.14 35.85
C CYS A 114 -21.33 9.73 36.46
N ALA A 115 -20.43 8.90 35.91
CA ALA A 115 -19.74 7.87 36.68
C ALA A 115 -18.40 7.50 36.03
N SER A 116 -17.33 7.79 36.78
CA SER A 116 -15.95 7.36 36.59
C SER A 116 -15.75 5.96 37.17
N SER A 117 -14.81 5.19 36.61
CA SER A 117 -13.99 4.25 37.40
C SER A 117 -12.69 3.91 36.67
N THR A 118 -11.61 4.14 37.40
CA THR A 118 -10.22 3.73 37.16
C THR A 118 -10.01 2.28 37.60
N ASN A 119 -9.05 1.58 37.00
CA ASN A 119 -8.11 0.74 37.77
C ASN A 119 -6.84 0.44 36.99
N ILE A 120 -5.72 0.60 37.70
CA ILE A 120 -4.32 0.38 37.33
C ILE A 120 -3.89 -0.93 38.00
N ILE A 121 -3.16 -1.81 37.30
CA ILE A 121 -2.17 -2.71 37.91
C ILE A 121 -0.97 -2.86 36.95
N GLN A 122 0.20 -2.44 37.43
CA GLN A 122 1.54 -2.78 36.90
C GLN A 122 1.95 -4.19 37.36
N LYS A 123 2.80 -4.88 36.58
CA LYS A 123 4.02 -5.52 37.10
C LYS A 123 5.01 -5.91 35.99
N SER A 124 6.25 -5.48 36.22
CA SER A 124 7.50 -5.69 35.50
C SER A 124 8.14 -7.06 35.80
N LEU A 125 9.13 -7.50 35.00
CA LEU A 125 10.57 -7.48 35.34
C LEU A 125 11.43 -8.24 34.30
N PHE A 126 12.67 -7.79 34.25
CA PHE A 126 13.84 -8.02 33.39
C PHE A 126 14.38 -9.47 33.27
N SER A 127 15.16 -9.74 32.22
CA SER A 127 16.54 -10.23 32.40
C SER A 127 17.45 -9.90 31.19
N THR A 128 18.72 -9.70 31.49
CA THR A 128 19.78 -9.01 30.73
C THR A 128 20.83 -9.94 30.11
N ASN A 129 21.54 -9.40 29.10
CA ASN A 129 22.96 -9.62 28.74
C ASN A 129 23.39 -11.02 28.22
N THR A 130 24.37 -11.21 27.33
CA THR A 130 25.63 -10.48 27.05
C THR A 130 26.14 -10.77 25.62
N TYR A 131 26.90 -9.81 25.07
CA TYR A 131 27.67 -9.87 23.82
C TYR A 131 28.98 -10.69 23.97
N SER A 132 29.43 -11.31 22.88
CA SER A 132 30.86 -11.59 22.61
C SER A 132 31.16 -11.52 21.10
N GLN A 133 32.33 -10.93 20.77
CA GLN A 133 32.78 -10.46 19.45
C GLN A 133 33.46 -11.51 18.55
N PHE A 134 33.72 -11.09 17.30
CA PHE A 134 34.66 -11.58 16.24
C PHE A 134 34.07 -12.40 15.05
N PRO A 135 34.75 -12.48 13.87
CA PRO A 135 35.06 -11.42 12.89
C PRO A 135 34.53 -11.73 11.45
N GLN A 136 34.83 -10.86 10.47
CA GLN A 136 34.35 -10.80 9.08
C GLN A 136 34.56 -12.08 8.23
N GLY A 137 33.54 -12.39 7.42
CA GLY A 137 33.48 -13.46 6.44
C GLY A 137 32.02 -13.87 6.26
N ILE A 138 31.55 -14.06 5.02
CA ILE A 138 30.15 -14.36 4.67
C ILE A 138 29.58 -15.40 5.65
N ARG A 139 28.70 -14.95 6.56
CA ARG A 139 28.19 -15.77 7.66
C ARG A 139 27.09 -16.70 7.14
N GLU A 140 27.38 -17.99 7.02
CA GLU A 140 26.34 -19.01 7.08
C GLU A 140 25.78 -19.06 8.51
N SER A 141 24.60 -18.49 8.72
CA SER A 141 23.86 -18.70 9.96
C SER A 141 23.14 -20.06 9.88
N ALA A 142 23.85 -21.11 10.29
CA ALA A 142 23.26 -22.43 10.49
C ALA A 142 22.43 -22.44 11.77
N PHE A 143 21.23 -21.85 11.72
CA PHE A 143 20.15 -22.24 12.61
C PHE A 143 19.32 -23.30 11.89
N ASN A 144 19.54 -24.57 12.26
CA ASN A 144 18.62 -25.66 11.95
C ASN A 144 17.26 -25.33 12.57
N THR A 145 16.46 -24.59 11.83
CA THR A 145 15.05 -24.38 12.08
C THR A 145 14.32 -25.62 11.61
N SER A 146 13.35 -26.09 12.39
CA SER A 146 12.40 -27.11 11.96
C SER A 146 11.95 -26.87 10.51
N PRO A 147 11.67 -27.89 9.69
CA PRO A 147 11.29 -27.75 8.27
C PRO A 147 10.09 -26.83 7.96
N LEU A 148 9.43 -26.32 9.00
CA LEU A 148 8.23 -25.50 8.99
C LEU A 148 8.49 -23.98 9.11
N THR A 149 9.66 -23.54 9.57
CA THR A 149 9.91 -22.11 9.84
C THR A 149 10.63 -21.45 8.67
N LEU A 150 10.05 -20.38 8.11
CA LEU A 150 10.67 -19.61 7.04
C LEU A 150 11.96 -18.94 7.54
N ASN A 151 12.99 -18.89 6.69
CA ASN A 151 14.19 -18.12 6.99
C ASN A 151 13.83 -16.62 7.06
N PRO A 152 14.31 -15.87 8.06
CA PRO A 152 13.96 -14.45 8.20
C PRO A 152 14.42 -13.59 7.02
N ASN A 153 15.63 -13.82 6.47
CA ASN A 153 16.10 -13.11 5.28
C ASN A 153 15.24 -13.43 4.05
N TYR A 154 14.72 -14.65 3.93
CA TYR A 154 13.73 -15.00 2.89
C TYR A 154 12.45 -14.16 3.04
N VAL A 155 11.92 -14.02 4.26
CA VAL A 155 10.71 -13.21 4.50
C VAL A 155 10.98 -11.73 4.19
N THR A 156 12.17 -11.23 4.53
CA THR A 156 12.61 -9.88 4.15
C THR A 156 12.67 -9.70 2.64
N GLY A 157 13.31 -10.61 1.91
CA GLY A 157 13.40 -10.56 0.44
C GLY A 157 12.04 -10.66 -0.23
N PHE A 158 11.17 -11.53 0.26
CA PHE A 158 9.80 -11.64 -0.25
C PHE A 158 9.01 -10.35 0.00
N THR A 159 9.18 -9.74 1.19
CA THR A 159 8.56 -8.45 1.53
C THR A 159 9.09 -7.31 0.68
N ASP A 160 10.38 -7.32 0.32
CA ASP A 160 10.98 -6.32 -0.57
C ASP A 160 10.30 -6.26 -1.95
N GLY A 161 9.78 -7.39 -2.44
CA GLY A 161 8.89 -7.41 -3.61
C GLY A 161 7.44 -7.07 -3.25
N GLU A 162 6.76 -7.99 -2.56
CA GLU A 162 5.28 -8.01 -2.45
C GLU A 162 4.71 -7.27 -1.22
N GLY A 163 5.57 -6.84 -0.30
CA GLY A 163 5.15 -6.20 0.94
C GLY A 163 4.70 -4.75 0.78
N CYS A 164 3.79 -4.32 1.66
CA CYS A 164 3.32 -2.94 1.73
C CYS A 164 3.17 -2.47 3.19
N PHE A 165 3.79 -1.33 3.49
CA PHE A 165 3.60 -0.60 4.74
C PHE A 165 2.59 0.53 4.51
N PHE A 166 1.39 0.35 5.06
CA PHE A 166 0.27 1.23 4.80
C PHE A 166 -0.08 2.07 6.02
N VAL A 167 -0.31 3.37 5.79
CA VAL A 167 -0.90 4.30 6.75
C VAL A 167 -2.16 4.88 6.12
N GLY A 168 -3.28 4.79 6.81
CA GLY A 168 -4.57 5.34 6.41
C GLY A 168 -5.04 6.40 7.40
N ILE A 169 -5.57 7.50 6.88
CA ILE A 169 -6.14 8.59 7.68
C ILE A 169 -7.56 8.80 7.15
N ASN A 170 -8.57 8.54 7.98
CA ASN A 170 -9.97 8.65 7.60
C ASN A 170 -10.68 9.63 8.52
N GLN A 171 -11.61 10.41 7.99
CA GLN A 171 -12.49 11.24 8.81
C GLN A 171 -13.33 10.35 9.72
N ASP A 172 -13.33 10.66 11.02
CA ASP A 172 -14.14 9.98 12.03
C ASP A 172 -14.44 10.96 13.17
N VAL A 173 -15.67 11.46 13.17
CA VAL A 173 -16.16 12.48 14.12
C VAL A 173 -16.10 12.04 15.59
N LYS A 174 -15.88 10.74 15.85
CA LYS A 174 -15.74 10.21 17.21
C LYS A 174 -14.38 10.53 17.82
N PHE A 175 -13.38 10.87 17.01
CA PHE A 175 -12.03 11.19 17.46
C PHE A 175 -11.88 12.69 17.74
N LYS A 176 -11.08 13.05 18.75
CA LYS A 176 -10.86 14.45 19.15
C LYS A 176 -10.32 15.34 18.02
N THR A 177 -9.52 14.76 17.13
CA THR A 177 -8.95 15.44 15.96
C THR A 177 -9.90 15.42 14.76
N GLY A 178 -11.03 14.71 14.83
CA GLY A 178 -11.92 14.45 13.69
C GLY A 178 -11.38 13.39 12.71
N TYR A 179 -10.23 12.79 12.99
CA TYR A 179 -9.59 11.80 12.12
C TYR A 179 -9.15 10.55 12.89
N ARG A 180 -9.34 9.40 12.26
CA ARG A 180 -8.82 8.11 12.69
C ARG A 180 -7.60 7.73 11.85
N VAL A 181 -6.47 7.55 12.52
CA VAL A 181 -5.25 6.97 11.93
C VAL A 181 -5.28 5.45 12.05
N LYS A 182 -4.89 4.75 10.98
CA LYS A 182 -4.68 3.30 10.94
C LYS A 182 -3.31 3.02 10.33
N ALA A 183 -2.58 2.08 10.89
CA ALA A 183 -1.36 1.55 10.32
C ALA A 183 -1.55 0.04 10.05
N THR A 184 -1.00 -0.45 8.96
CA THR A 184 -1.16 -1.84 8.53
C THR A 184 0.05 -2.32 7.74
N PHE A 185 0.60 -3.47 8.09
CA PHE A 185 1.50 -4.22 7.22
C PHE A 185 0.68 -5.25 6.44
N GLN A 186 0.91 -5.36 5.14
CA GLN A 186 0.15 -6.26 4.28
C GLN A 186 0.97 -6.85 3.15
N ILE A 187 0.62 -8.09 2.77
CA ILE A 187 1.13 -8.79 1.59
C ILE A 187 -0.10 -9.35 0.85
N GLY A 188 -0.33 -8.92 -0.38
CA GLY A 188 -1.45 -9.38 -1.20
C GLY A 188 -0.96 -10.24 -2.36
N LEU A 189 -1.48 -11.46 -2.50
CA LEU A 189 -1.08 -12.40 -3.55
C LEU A 189 -2.32 -12.99 -4.25
N HIS A 190 -2.08 -13.69 -5.35
CA HIS A 190 -3.10 -14.54 -5.97
C HIS A 190 -3.43 -15.73 -5.06
N GLU A 191 -4.68 -16.21 -5.08
CA GLU A 191 -5.16 -17.34 -4.26
C GLU A 191 -4.34 -18.64 -4.38
N LYS A 192 -3.66 -18.86 -5.51
CA LYS A 192 -2.80 -20.03 -5.73
C LYS A 192 -1.61 -20.06 -4.75
N ASP A 193 -1.23 -18.91 -4.20
CA ASP A 193 -0.13 -18.75 -3.26
C ASP A 193 -0.63 -18.56 -1.81
N LEU A 194 -1.89 -18.93 -1.51
CA LEU A 194 -2.48 -18.89 -0.17
C LEU A 194 -1.63 -19.64 0.88
N ALA A 195 -1.10 -20.80 0.52
CA ALA A 195 -0.26 -21.60 1.40
C ALA A 195 1.02 -20.86 1.83
N LEU A 196 1.57 -19.99 0.96
CA LEU A 196 2.72 -19.15 1.31
C LEU A 196 2.32 -18.05 2.30
N LEU A 197 1.15 -17.42 2.12
CA LEU A 197 0.66 -16.41 3.07
C LEU A 197 0.40 -17.00 4.46
N GLU A 198 -0.15 -18.22 4.56
CA GLU A 198 -0.34 -18.88 5.86
C GLU A 198 1.00 -19.18 6.54
N GLN A 199 2.04 -19.54 5.79
CA GLN A 199 3.36 -19.73 6.37
C GLN A 199 4.01 -18.43 6.83
N ILE A 200 3.81 -17.33 6.10
CA ILE A 200 4.27 -16.00 6.53
C ILE A 200 3.53 -15.57 7.80
N ARG A 201 2.23 -15.82 7.89
CA ARG A 201 1.45 -15.61 9.11
C ARG A 201 1.99 -16.43 10.28
N LEU A 202 2.26 -17.73 10.08
CA LEU A 202 2.84 -18.59 11.10
C LEU A 202 4.25 -18.14 11.51
N PHE A 203 5.06 -17.68 10.56
CA PHE A 203 6.39 -17.13 10.81
C PHE A 203 6.34 -15.91 11.73
N PHE A 204 5.45 -14.96 11.46
CA PHE A 204 5.29 -13.78 12.32
C PHE A 204 4.51 -14.09 13.61
N GLY A 205 3.71 -15.15 13.64
CA GLY A 205 2.85 -15.51 14.77
C GLY A 205 1.71 -14.54 15.05
N VAL A 206 1.50 -13.53 14.19
CA VAL A 206 0.50 -12.47 14.34
C VAL A 206 -0.24 -12.21 13.02
N GLY A 207 -1.31 -11.42 13.09
CA GLY A 207 -2.11 -11.07 11.92
C GLY A 207 -2.99 -12.20 11.39
N LYS A 208 -3.56 -11.96 10.21
CA LYS A 208 -4.56 -12.85 9.60
C LYS A 208 -4.43 -12.87 8.09
N VAL A 209 -4.82 -14.00 7.49
CA VAL A 209 -5.01 -14.13 6.06
C VAL A 209 -6.50 -14.07 5.74
N THR A 210 -6.87 -13.23 4.78
CA THR A 210 -8.28 -13.02 4.37
C THR A 210 -8.38 -12.95 2.86
N LYS A 211 -9.51 -13.41 2.29
CA LYS A 211 -9.82 -13.14 0.88
C LYS A 211 -10.03 -11.63 0.68
N LEU A 212 -9.42 -11.07 -0.36
CA LEU A 212 -9.57 -9.68 -0.77
C LEU A 212 -10.49 -9.55 -1.99
N GLY A 213 -10.52 -10.57 -2.85
CA GLY A 213 -11.36 -10.65 -4.04
C GLY A 213 -11.57 -12.11 -4.48
N ALA A 214 -12.05 -12.31 -5.69
CA ALA A 214 -12.32 -13.65 -6.24
C ALA A 214 -11.05 -14.51 -6.32
N GLU A 215 -9.95 -13.93 -6.82
CA GLU A 215 -8.68 -14.62 -7.05
C GLU A 215 -7.52 -14.06 -6.19
N SER A 216 -7.82 -13.21 -5.21
CA SER A 216 -6.80 -12.54 -4.40
C SER A 216 -7.00 -12.75 -2.90
N VAL A 217 -5.88 -12.99 -2.22
CA VAL A 217 -5.77 -13.22 -0.78
C VAL A 217 -4.76 -12.23 -0.21
N GLN A 218 -4.96 -11.84 1.05
CA GLN A 218 -4.12 -10.86 1.72
C GLN A 218 -3.78 -11.33 3.13
N TYR A 219 -2.49 -11.34 3.45
CA TYR A 219 -1.99 -11.36 4.82
C TYR A 219 -1.97 -9.91 5.34
N ARG A 220 -2.52 -9.67 6.53
CA ARG A 220 -2.65 -8.34 7.12
C ARG A 220 -2.36 -8.35 8.62
N VAL A 221 -1.55 -7.39 9.07
CA VAL A 221 -1.29 -7.07 10.47
C VAL A 221 -1.67 -5.62 10.75
N SER A 222 -2.53 -5.38 11.74
CA SER A 222 -3.02 -4.02 12.05
C SER A 222 -3.13 -3.69 13.53
N GLY A 223 -3.02 -4.68 14.43
CA GLY A 223 -2.99 -4.44 15.87
C GLY A 223 -1.71 -3.72 16.27
N LEU A 224 -1.78 -2.72 17.15
CA LEU A 224 -0.59 -1.93 17.51
C LEU A 224 0.50 -2.79 18.18
N ASP A 225 0.07 -3.77 19.00
CA ASP A 225 0.98 -4.73 19.62
C ASP A 225 1.57 -5.70 18.60
N ASP A 226 0.75 -6.28 17.72
CA ASP A 226 1.21 -7.16 16.64
C ASP A 226 2.20 -6.46 15.69
N LEU A 227 2.01 -5.17 15.43
CA LEU A 227 2.91 -4.36 14.60
C LEU A 227 4.30 -4.19 15.24
N ASN A 228 4.46 -4.43 16.55
CA ASN A 228 5.77 -4.49 17.18
C ASN A 228 6.58 -5.68 16.69
N THR A 229 5.93 -6.82 16.43
CA THR A 229 6.57 -8.00 15.86
C THR A 229 7.09 -7.71 14.44
N ILE A 230 6.31 -6.95 13.66
CA ILE A 230 6.72 -6.51 12.32
C ILE A 230 7.93 -5.56 12.39
N ILE A 231 7.90 -4.56 13.28
CA ILE A 231 9.03 -3.65 13.50
C ILE A 231 10.27 -4.41 13.97
N TYR A 232 10.12 -5.31 14.95
CA TYR A 232 11.22 -6.10 15.46
C TYR A 232 11.90 -6.92 14.36
N HIS A 233 11.12 -7.53 13.47
CA HIS A 233 11.69 -8.27 12.34
C HIS A 233 12.49 -7.36 11.41
N PHE A 234 11.92 -6.26 10.90
CA PHE A 234 12.59 -5.40 9.92
C PHE A 234 13.69 -4.50 10.51
N ASP A 235 13.76 -4.35 11.83
CA ASP A 235 14.93 -3.77 12.51
C ASP A 235 16.13 -4.73 12.51
N ASN A 236 15.88 -6.03 12.65
CA ASN A 236 16.93 -7.06 12.69
C ASN A 236 17.28 -7.64 11.30
N TYR A 237 16.32 -7.61 10.37
CA TYR A 237 16.46 -8.08 8.99
C TYR A 237 15.99 -6.97 8.04
N PRO A 238 16.83 -5.94 7.83
CA PRO A 238 16.41 -4.74 7.13
C PRO A 238 16.17 -4.97 5.64
N LEU A 239 15.13 -4.33 5.12
CA LEU A 239 14.83 -4.29 3.69
C LEU A 239 15.98 -3.65 2.90
N LEU A 240 16.20 -4.15 1.67
CA LEU A 240 17.26 -3.68 0.78
C LEU A 240 16.76 -2.74 -0.31
N THR A 241 15.48 -2.81 -0.68
CA THR A 241 14.90 -1.89 -1.67
C THR A 241 14.59 -0.52 -1.06
N ARG A 242 14.24 0.45 -1.90
CA ARG A 242 13.69 1.76 -1.49
C ARG A 242 12.45 1.65 -0.62
N LYS A 243 11.77 0.49 -0.55
CA LYS A 243 10.69 0.20 0.40
C LYS A 243 11.15 0.31 1.87
N HIS A 244 12.45 0.19 2.13
CA HIS A 244 13.00 0.47 3.45
C HIS A 244 12.67 1.91 3.93
N SER A 245 12.65 2.90 3.02
CA SER A 245 12.24 4.27 3.39
C SER A 245 10.78 4.34 3.84
N ASP A 246 9.90 3.57 3.20
CA ASP A 246 8.50 3.45 3.59
C ASP A 246 8.35 2.75 4.95
N TYR A 247 9.17 1.74 5.22
CA TYR A 247 9.26 1.08 6.53
C TYR A 247 9.69 2.05 7.65
N ILE A 248 10.70 2.89 7.43
CA ILE A 248 11.16 3.86 8.44
C ILE A 248 10.04 4.84 8.80
N PHE A 249 9.34 5.37 7.81
CA PHE A 249 8.16 6.21 8.03
C PHE A 249 7.03 5.47 8.74
N PHE A 250 6.76 4.23 8.34
CA PHE A 250 5.78 3.38 9.01
C PHE A 250 6.12 3.19 10.49
N LYS A 251 7.37 2.88 10.81
CA LYS A 251 7.87 2.75 12.19
C LYS A 251 7.69 4.05 12.98
N GLU A 252 7.97 5.20 12.38
CA GLU A 252 7.74 6.52 13.00
C GLU A 252 6.25 6.71 13.35
N VAL A 253 5.34 6.42 12.41
CA VAL A 253 3.89 6.51 12.65
C VAL A 253 3.45 5.58 13.78
N ILE A 254 3.95 4.34 13.84
CA ILE A 254 3.66 3.42 14.94
C ILE A 254 4.12 3.98 16.29
N ASN A 255 5.30 4.60 16.35
CA ASN A 255 5.79 5.22 17.57
C ASN A 255 4.93 6.41 18.00
N LEU A 256 4.48 7.26 17.06
CA LEU A 256 3.51 8.32 17.34
C LEU A 256 2.17 7.76 17.82
N MET A 257 1.75 6.62 17.29
CA MET A 257 0.52 5.93 17.72
C MET A 257 0.63 5.42 19.16
N LYS A 258 1.72 4.72 19.50
CA LYS A 258 2.01 4.24 20.87
C LYS A 258 2.05 5.35 21.91
N GLN A 259 2.60 6.50 21.54
CA GLN A 259 2.67 7.67 22.43
C GLN A 259 1.33 8.43 22.53
N GLY A 260 0.27 7.99 21.82
CA GLY A 260 -1.00 8.71 21.77
C GLY A 260 -0.95 10.02 20.98
N LYS A 261 0.18 10.39 20.37
CA LYS A 261 0.37 11.65 19.64
C LYS A 261 -0.52 11.78 18.41
N HIS A 262 -0.90 10.67 17.78
CA HIS A 262 -1.90 10.66 16.70
C HIS A 262 -3.28 11.23 17.11
N LEU A 263 -3.55 11.38 18.41
CA LEU A 263 -4.76 12.00 18.96
C LEU A 263 -4.62 13.50 19.22
N THR A 264 -3.45 14.10 18.93
CA THR A 264 -3.20 15.54 18.97
C THR A 264 -3.13 16.09 17.55
N LEU A 265 -3.43 17.38 17.38
CA LEU A 265 -3.35 18.02 16.06
C LEU A 265 -1.91 18.03 15.52
N GLU A 266 -0.92 18.28 16.38
CA GLU A 266 0.49 18.25 16.04
C GLU A 266 0.93 16.87 15.51
N GLY A 267 0.60 15.80 16.26
CA GLY A 267 0.97 14.45 15.85
C GLY A 267 0.20 14.00 14.60
N LEU A 268 -1.07 14.38 14.45
CA LEU A 268 -1.83 14.15 13.23
C LEU A 268 -1.19 14.86 12.03
N ASN A 269 -0.81 16.13 12.16
CA ASN A 269 -0.12 16.88 11.11
C ASN A 269 1.19 16.18 10.72
N ARG A 270 1.97 15.70 11.70
CA ARG A 270 3.17 14.92 11.39
C ARG A 270 2.86 13.64 10.61
N ILE A 271 1.81 12.92 10.97
CA ILE A 271 1.39 11.69 10.26
C ILE A 271 0.88 11.99 8.85
N VAL A 272 0.15 13.09 8.64
CA VAL A 272 -0.27 13.53 7.30
C VAL A 272 0.94 13.88 6.44
N SER A 273 1.95 14.56 7.03
CA SER A 273 3.23 14.90 6.37
C SER A 273 4.01 13.66 5.94
N ILE A 274 4.03 12.63 6.78
CA ILE A 274 4.60 11.33 6.42
C ILE A 274 3.78 10.68 5.30
N LYS A 275 2.45 10.70 5.41
CA LYS A 275 1.54 10.05 4.46
C LYS A 275 1.61 10.67 3.06
N SER A 276 1.90 11.97 2.93
CA SER A 276 2.12 12.64 1.65
C SER A 276 3.42 12.25 0.95
N THR A 277 4.26 11.45 1.60
CA THR A 277 5.52 10.95 1.02
C THR A 277 5.55 9.43 0.96
N LEU A 278 4.90 8.75 1.89
CA LEU A 278 4.83 7.29 2.00
C LEU A 278 4.21 6.65 0.75
N ASN A 279 4.81 5.55 0.26
CA ASN A 279 4.40 4.85 -0.96
C ASN A 279 4.40 5.81 -2.16
N ASN A 280 3.25 6.10 -2.77
CA ASN A 280 3.11 7.01 -3.90
C ASN A 280 2.90 8.48 -3.47
N GLY A 281 2.86 8.77 -2.17
CA GLY A 281 2.65 10.14 -1.65
C GLY A 281 1.25 10.71 -1.85
N GLU A 282 0.32 9.93 -2.41
CA GLU A 282 -1.03 10.39 -2.69
C GLU A 282 -1.84 10.62 -1.40
N LEU A 283 -2.37 11.83 -1.26
CA LEU A 283 -3.40 12.19 -0.30
C LEU A 283 -4.74 12.27 -1.04
N SER A 284 -5.82 11.83 -0.38
CA SER A 284 -7.17 12.06 -0.92
C SER A 284 -7.47 13.56 -0.99
N ASP A 285 -8.33 13.99 -1.93
CA ASP A 285 -8.77 15.38 -2.04
C ASP A 285 -9.31 15.93 -0.71
N SER A 286 -10.03 15.11 0.06
CA SER A 286 -10.54 15.49 1.38
C SER A 286 -9.44 15.82 2.39
N LEU A 287 -8.30 15.11 2.34
CA LEU A 287 -7.14 15.36 3.18
C LEU A 287 -6.34 16.57 2.67
N ASN A 288 -6.18 16.73 1.36
CA ASN A 288 -5.53 17.91 0.79
C ASN A 288 -6.28 19.19 1.16
N LEU A 289 -7.62 19.17 1.07
CA LEU A 289 -8.45 20.28 1.51
C LEU A 289 -8.28 20.53 3.01
N ALA A 290 -8.31 19.48 3.83
CA ALA A 290 -8.19 19.64 5.29
C ALA A 290 -6.81 20.11 5.78
N PHE A 291 -5.74 19.82 5.03
CA PHE A 291 -4.35 20.11 5.40
C PHE A 291 -3.59 20.82 4.26
N PRO A 292 -4.02 22.01 3.80
CA PRO A 292 -3.57 22.59 2.53
C PRO A 292 -2.14 23.14 2.55
N ASN A 293 -1.63 23.53 3.72
CA ASN A 293 -0.31 24.17 3.87
C ASN A 293 0.76 23.20 4.40
N LEU A 294 0.48 21.91 4.36
CA LEU A 294 1.30 20.92 5.03
C LEU A 294 2.46 20.48 4.14
N LYS A 295 3.70 20.68 4.61
CA LYS A 295 4.90 20.29 3.88
C LYS A 295 5.11 18.77 3.98
N PRO A 296 5.33 18.06 2.86
CA PRO A 296 5.64 16.64 2.89
C PRO A 296 6.89 16.34 3.70
N ALA A 297 6.89 15.19 4.40
CA ALA A 297 8.05 14.74 5.14
C ALA A 297 9.17 14.37 4.17
N LEU A 298 10.39 14.81 4.47
CA LEU A 298 11.56 14.45 3.67
C LEU A 298 11.90 12.96 3.88
N ARG A 299 12.09 12.21 2.78
CA ARG A 299 12.62 10.86 2.86
C ARG A 299 14.06 10.93 3.33
N SER A 300 14.39 10.24 4.42
CA SER A 300 15.78 10.03 4.80
C SER A 300 16.49 9.27 3.67
N GLU A 301 17.72 9.68 3.37
CA GLU A 301 18.58 8.88 2.52
C GLU A 301 18.81 7.53 3.20
N VAL A 302 18.35 6.47 2.55
CA VAL A 302 18.63 5.11 3.00
C VAL A 302 19.97 4.73 2.37
N PRO A 303 21.00 4.38 3.18
CA PRO A 303 22.26 3.93 2.63
C PRO A 303 22.03 2.69 1.77
N SER A 304 22.69 2.62 0.62
CA SER A 304 22.70 1.41 -0.19
C SER A 304 23.24 0.26 0.66
N ARG A 305 22.54 -0.87 0.62
CA ARG A 305 22.92 -2.09 1.32
C ARG A 305 23.12 -3.19 0.30
N ASP A 306 24.30 -3.77 0.29
CA ASP A 306 24.54 -4.96 -0.51
C ASP A 306 23.86 -6.17 0.12
N MET A 307 23.37 -7.06 -0.73
CA MET A 307 22.79 -8.32 -0.31
C MET A 307 23.88 -9.23 0.29
N GLN A 308 23.73 -9.58 1.57
CA GLN A 308 24.70 -10.42 2.29
C GLN A 308 24.27 -11.90 2.40
N ASP A 309 22.97 -12.19 2.34
CA ASP A 309 22.42 -13.53 2.50
C ASP A 309 21.56 -13.92 1.29
N LEU A 310 21.88 -15.05 0.65
CA LEU A 310 21.18 -15.55 -0.53
C LEU A 310 19.76 -16.06 -0.23
N HIS A 311 19.38 -16.26 1.04
CA HIS A 311 17.98 -16.47 1.39
C HIS A 311 17.12 -15.25 1.04
N TRP A 312 17.66 -14.04 1.15
CA TRP A 312 16.99 -12.83 0.68
C TRP A 312 16.76 -12.90 -0.83
N LEU A 313 17.75 -13.35 -1.61
CA LEU A 313 17.59 -13.53 -3.06
C LEU A 313 16.49 -14.54 -3.38
N ALA A 314 16.40 -15.64 -2.64
CA ALA A 314 15.35 -16.65 -2.82
C ALA A 314 13.96 -16.04 -2.58
N GLY A 315 13.78 -15.30 -1.48
CA GLY A 315 12.51 -14.61 -1.19
C GLY A 315 12.16 -13.55 -2.24
N PHE A 316 13.14 -12.71 -2.60
CA PHE A 316 12.94 -11.67 -3.61
C PHE A 316 12.68 -12.28 -4.99
N THR A 317 13.28 -13.43 -5.29
CA THR A 317 12.98 -14.20 -6.51
C THR A 317 11.57 -14.77 -6.48
N ASP A 318 11.11 -15.33 -5.35
CA ASP A 318 9.73 -15.80 -5.23
C ASP A 318 8.70 -14.70 -5.46
N ALA A 319 9.02 -13.47 -5.04
CA ALA A 319 8.23 -12.27 -5.35
C ALA A 319 8.38 -11.84 -6.83
N GLU A 320 9.56 -11.37 -7.25
CA GLU A 320 9.77 -10.60 -8.49
C GLU A 320 10.47 -11.37 -9.61
N GLY A 321 10.96 -12.57 -9.32
CA GLY A 321 11.74 -13.37 -10.26
C GLY A 321 10.93 -14.03 -11.38
N CYS A 322 11.60 -14.34 -12.48
CA CYS A 322 11.04 -15.08 -13.60
C CYS A 322 12.06 -16.05 -14.19
N PHE A 323 11.66 -17.33 -14.25
CA PHE A 323 12.39 -18.37 -14.96
C PHE A 323 11.74 -18.57 -16.33
N PHE A 324 12.46 -18.23 -17.39
CA PHE A 324 11.91 -18.16 -18.74
C PHE A 324 12.72 -18.98 -19.73
N ILE A 325 12.02 -19.78 -20.54
CA ILE A 325 12.58 -20.45 -21.71
C ILE A 325 12.24 -19.60 -22.92
N ALA A 326 13.25 -19.04 -23.59
CA ALA A 326 13.09 -18.31 -24.83
C ALA A 326 13.20 -19.25 -26.03
N LEU A 327 12.36 -19.02 -27.03
CA LEU A 327 12.42 -19.67 -28.34
C LEU A 327 12.58 -18.58 -29.40
N LYS A 328 13.48 -18.78 -30.35
CA LYS A 328 13.69 -17.85 -31.46
C LYS A 328 13.93 -18.61 -32.75
N LYS A 329 13.33 -18.12 -33.84
CA LYS A 329 13.68 -18.54 -35.19
C LYS A 329 15.16 -18.29 -35.44
N SER A 330 15.86 -19.31 -35.88
CA SER A 330 17.26 -19.27 -36.23
C SER A 330 17.43 -20.00 -37.57
N PRO A 331 17.17 -19.32 -38.70
CA PRO A 331 17.21 -19.95 -40.02
C PRO A 331 18.57 -20.59 -40.37
N ALA A 332 19.65 -20.05 -39.78
CA ALA A 332 21.00 -20.59 -39.95
C ALA A 332 21.27 -21.87 -39.14
N SER A 333 20.41 -22.22 -38.18
CA SER A 333 20.54 -23.47 -37.40
C SER A 333 19.90 -24.64 -38.13
N LYS A 334 20.40 -25.86 -37.89
CA LYS A 334 19.88 -27.10 -38.52
C LYS A 334 18.38 -27.31 -38.32
N LEU A 335 17.83 -26.85 -37.19
CA LEU A 335 16.41 -27.01 -36.85
C LEU A 335 15.56 -25.77 -37.19
N GLY A 336 16.16 -24.69 -37.71
CA GLY A 336 15.48 -23.43 -37.99
C GLY A 336 15.05 -22.64 -36.73
N GLU A 337 15.38 -23.12 -35.54
CA GLU A 337 14.94 -22.58 -34.25
C GLU A 337 15.96 -22.90 -33.16
N THR A 338 16.07 -22.03 -32.16
CA THR A 338 16.92 -22.21 -30.99
C THR A 338 16.17 -21.92 -29.70
N ALA A 339 16.57 -22.61 -28.63
CA ALA A 339 16.07 -22.40 -27.28
C ALA A 339 17.20 -21.93 -26.36
N TRP A 340 16.92 -20.96 -25.50
CA TRP A 340 17.83 -20.59 -24.41
C TRP A 340 17.08 -20.19 -23.16
N LEU A 341 17.81 -20.06 -22.07
CA LEU A 341 17.28 -19.82 -20.73
C LEU A 341 17.55 -18.39 -20.29
N ARG A 342 16.57 -17.80 -19.59
CA ARG A 342 16.67 -16.45 -19.01
C ARG A 342 16.17 -16.52 -17.57
N PHE A 343 17.03 -16.15 -16.63
CA PHE A 343 16.61 -15.76 -15.28
C PHE A 343 16.50 -14.25 -15.23
N ILE A 344 15.37 -13.73 -14.75
CA ILE A 344 15.06 -12.30 -14.75
C ILE A 344 14.57 -11.90 -13.37
N LEU A 345 15.08 -10.79 -12.83
CA LEU A 345 14.48 -10.05 -11.71
C LEU A 345 14.09 -8.68 -12.23
N THR A 346 12.82 -8.31 -12.09
CA THR A 346 12.30 -7.01 -12.51
C THR A 346 11.99 -6.17 -11.28
N GLN A 347 12.35 -4.89 -11.29
CA GLN A 347 11.96 -3.96 -10.23
C GLN A 347 11.84 -2.54 -10.78
N HIS A 348 11.10 -1.65 -10.11
CA HIS A 348 11.00 -0.25 -10.50
C HIS A 348 12.40 0.40 -10.62
N SER A 349 12.55 1.36 -11.53
CA SER A 349 13.82 2.05 -11.81
C SER A 349 14.47 2.76 -10.60
N ARG A 350 13.71 2.94 -9.51
CA ARG A 350 14.18 3.56 -8.25
C ARG A 350 15.13 2.64 -7.46
N ASP A 351 15.07 1.35 -7.78
CA ASP A 351 15.88 0.28 -7.19
C ASP A 351 16.97 -0.19 -8.19
N LYS A 352 17.31 0.64 -9.19
CA LYS A 352 18.36 0.36 -10.17
C LYS A 352 19.67 -0.05 -9.52
N GLU A 353 20.13 0.71 -8.51
CA GLU A 353 21.40 0.47 -7.82
C GLU A 353 21.44 -0.93 -7.18
N LEU A 354 20.31 -1.38 -6.61
CA LEU A 354 20.17 -2.73 -6.06
C LEU A 354 20.27 -3.80 -7.16
N LEU A 355 19.59 -3.61 -8.29
CA LEU A 355 19.66 -4.57 -9.41
C LEU A 355 21.06 -4.61 -10.05
N GLU A 356 21.78 -3.50 -10.09
CA GLU A 356 23.16 -3.44 -10.57
C GLU A 356 24.13 -4.10 -9.59
N SER A 357 23.95 -3.96 -8.28
CA SER A 357 24.81 -4.61 -7.27
C SER A 357 24.71 -6.15 -7.31
N LEU A 358 23.58 -6.70 -7.77
CA LEU A 358 23.44 -8.15 -7.99
C LEU A 358 24.42 -8.70 -9.03
N ILE A 359 24.86 -7.88 -10.01
CA ILE A 359 25.83 -8.31 -11.03
C ILE A 359 27.17 -8.65 -10.36
N GLN A 360 27.62 -7.78 -9.44
CA GLN A 360 28.84 -7.99 -8.68
C GLN A 360 28.65 -9.13 -7.67
N THR A 361 27.54 -9.14 -6.95
CA THR A 361 27.26 -10.12 -5.89
C THR A 361 27.16 -11.55 -6.43
N LEU A 362 26.50 -11.73 -7.58
CA LEU A 362 26.34 -13.04 -8.23
C LEU A 362 27.44 -13.33 -9.25
N ASN A 363 28.34 -12.37 -9.47
CA ASN A 363 29.41 -12.41 -10.46
C ASN A 363 28.92 -12.87 -11.85
N CYS A 364 27.71 -12.47 -12.25
CA CYS A 364 27.10 -12.80 -13.54
C CYS A 364 25.92 -11.90 -13.88
N GLY A 365 25.42 -12.03 -15.11
CA GLY A 365 24.27 -11.28 -15.57
C GLY A 365 24.60 -9.85 -16.00
N ARG A 366 23.54 -9.08 -16.25
CA ARG A 366 23.62 -7.68 -16.66
C ARG A 366 22.31 -6.96 -16.29
N TYR A 367 22.37 -5.64 -16.23
CA TYR A 367 21.20 -4.79 -16.06
C TYR A 367 20.65 -4.34 -17.41
N ILE A 368 19.32 -4.33 -17.56
CA ILE A 368 18.59 -3.77 -18.70
C ILE A 368 17.69 -2.65 -18.19
N VAL A 369 17.83 -1.47 -18.79
CA VAL A 369 16.91 -0.35 -18.57
C VAL A 369 15.62 -0.57 -19.35
N LYS A 370 14.48 -0.34 -18.70
CA LYS A 370 13.14 -0.19 -19.30
C LYS A 370 12.59 1.20 -18.90
N PRO A 371 11.49 1.69 -19.50
CA PRO A 371 10.96 3.02 -19.19
C PRO A 371 10.69 3.27 -17.69
N ASP A 372 9.95 2.37 -17.03
CA ASP A 372 9.55 2.54 -15.62
C ASP A 372 10.23 1.52 -14.67
N CYS A 373 10.97 0.57 -15.23
CA CYS A 373 11.58 -0.52 -14.48
C CYS A 373 12.99 -0.85 -14.98
N GLY A 374 13.66 -1.70 -14.24
CA GLY A 374 14.93 -2.33 -14.58
C GLY A 374 14.81 -3.84 -14.52
N GLU A 375 15.65 -4.52 -15.28
CA GLU A 375 15.76 -5.98 -15.22
C GLU A 375 17.21 -6.37 -14.96
N PHE A 376 17.46 -7.11 -13.87
CA PHE A 376 18.66 -7.94 -13.77
C PHE A 376 18.41 -9.23 -14.54
N ILE A 377 19.29 -9.58 -15.47
CA ILE A 377 19.10 -10.74 -16.33
C ILE A 377 20.35 -11.60 -16.47
N VAL A 378 20.16 -12.92 -16.42
CA VAL A 378 21.18 -13.94 -16.71
C VAL A 378 20.71 -14.82 -17.87
N GLU A 379 21.42 -14.75 -19.00
CA GLU A 379 21.09 -15.50 -20.23
C GLU A 379 22.23 -16.40 -20.72
N LYS A 380 23.48 -16.12 -20.30
CA LYS A 380 24.62 -16.95 -20.66
C LYS A 380 24.43 -18.33 -20.05
N PHE A 381 24.33 -19.37 -20.88
CA PHE A 381 23.98 -20.72 -20.40
C PHE A 381 24.93 -21.23 -19.31
N THR A 382 26.24 -20.95 -19.41
CA THR A 382 27.21 -21.31 -18.37
C THR A 382 26.89 -20.65 -17.04
N ASP A 383 26.51 -19.37 -17.02
CA ASP A 383 26.14 -18.69 -15.76
C ASP A 383 24.80 -19.22 -15.21
N VAL A 384 23.85 -19.55 -16.08
CA VAL A 384 22.60 -20.20 -15.66
C VAL A 384 22.89 -21.57 -15.01
N ARG A 385 23.70 -22.39 -15.66
CA ARG A 385 24.04 -23.75 -15.22
C ARG A 385 24.91 -23.77 -13.97
N ASP A 386 25.95 -22.93 -13.93
CA ASP A 386 27.01 -23.03 -12.92
C ASP A 386 26.81 -22.07 -11.74
N LYS A 387 25.89 -21.10 -11.84
CA LYS A 387 25.61 -20.12 -10.78
C LYS A 387 24.14 -20.15 -10.37
N ILE A 388 23.23 -19.83 -11.28
CA ILE A 388 21.80 -19.64 -10.95
C ILE A 388 21.16 -20.93 -10.46
N ILE A 389 21.34 -22.06 -11.17
CA ILE A 389 20.78 -23.34 -10.74
C ILE A 389 21.34 -23.76 -9.37
N PRO A 390 22.68 -23.81 -9.14
CA PRO A 390 23.24 -24.13 -7.83
C PRO A 390 22.77 -23.23 -6.68
N ILE A 391 22.59 -21.92 -6.93
CA ILE A 391 22.05 -21.00 -5.92
C ILE A 391 20.67 -21.46 -5.47
N PHE A 392 19.74 -21.73 -6.39
CA PHE A 392 18.37 -22.10 -6.03
C PHE A 392 18.19 -23.59 -5.66
N GLU A 393 19.20 -24.44 -5.89
CA GLU A 393 19.27 -25.77 -5.26
C GLU A 393 19.59 -25.67 -3.78
N LYS A 394 20.51 -24.76 -3.42
CA LYS A 394 20.94 -24.53 -2.03
C LYS A 394 19.95 -23.65 -1.27
N PHE A 395 19.60 -22.50 -1.83
CA PHE A 395 18.68 -21.51 -1.28
C PHE A 395 17.34 -21.64 -1.99
N LYS A 396 16.58 -22.65 -1.56
CA LYS A 396 15.37 -23.09 -2.25
C LYS A 396 14.30 -21.99 -2.27
N LEU A 397 13.70 -21.82 -3.44
CA LEU A 397 12.39 -21.19 -3.57
C LEU A 397 11.36 -21.99 -2.78
N ARG A 398 10.26 -21.36 -2.40
CA ARG A 398 9.30 -22.00 -1.53
C ARG A 398 8.63 -23.17 -2.23
N HIS A 399 8.86 -24.36 -1.67
CA HIS A 399 8.32 -25.61 -2.16
C HIS A 399 6.79 -25.56 -2.30
N GLY A 400 6.28 -26.06 -3.42
CA GLY A 400 4.86 -26.05 -3.75
C GLY A 400 4.33 -24.72 -4.26
N GLY A 401 5.11 -23.62 -4.16
CA GLY A 401 4.76 -22.33 -4.75
C GLY A 401 4.87 -22.37 -6.28
N ALA A 402 4.03 -21.59 -6.97
CA ALA A 402 3.97 -21.59 -8.43
C ALA A 402 5.33 -21.30 -9.10
N LYS A 403 6.17 -20.46 -8.47
CA LYS A 403 7.48 -20.11 -8.99
C LYS A 403 8.53 -21.20 -8.80
N SER A 404 8.50 -21.93 -7.68
CA SER A 404 9.33 -23.13 -7.50
C SER A 404 9.07 -24.19 -8.58
N LEU A 405 7.81 -24.39 -8.98
CA LEU A 405 7.45 -25.31 -10.06
C LEU A 405 8.00 -24.84 -11.42
N ASN A 406 8.02 -23.54 -11.67
CA ASN A 406 8.64 -22.97 -12.87
C ASN A 406 10.16 -23.12 -12.86
N TYR A 407 10.80 -22.95 -11.71
CA TYR A 407 12.22 -23.22 -11.54
C TYR A 407 12.55 -24.70 -11.82
N GLU A 408 11.76 -25.65 -11.32
CA GLU A 408 11.97 -27.08 -11.58
C GLU A 408 11.88 -27.43 -13.07
N ASP A 409 10.90 -26.86 -13.78
CA ASP A 409 10.78 -27.02 -15.23
C ASP A 409 11.94 -26.34 -15.98
N PHE A 410 12.36 -25.16 -15.53
CA PHE A 410 13.51 -24.45 -16.08
C PHE A 410 14.81 -25.26 -15.92
N LYS A 411 15.02 -25.89 -14.75
CA LYS A 411 16.16 -26.78 -14.48
C LYS A 411 16.16 -28.01 -15.39
N LYS A 412 14.99 -28.62 -15.63
CA LYS A 412 14.85 -29.74 -16.59
C LYS A 412 15.26 -29.31 -18.01
N ALA A 413 14.82 -28.13 -18.44
CA ALA A 413 15.24 -27.59 -19.74
C ALA A 413 16.76 -27.30 -19.78
N ALA A 414 17.35 -26.83 -18.67
CA ALA A 414 18.78 -26.62 -18.57
C ALA A 414 19.59 -27.92 -18.71
N LEU A 415 19.10 -29.02 -18.14
CA LEU A 415 19.71 -30.34 -18.30
C LEU A 415 19.70 -30.80 -19.77
N LEU A 416 18.58 -30.65 -20.47
CA LEU A 416 18.47 -30.96 -21.90
C LEU A 416 19.42 -30.08 -22.74
N ILE A 417 19.55 -28.81 -22.40
CA ILE A 417 20.48 -27.90 -23.10
C ILE A 417 21.93 -28.30 -22.83
N GLY A 418 22.27 -28.61 -21.57
CA GLY A 418 23.61 -29.04 -21.15
C GLY A 418 24.08 -30.31 -21.84
N ASN A 419 23.16 -31.26 -22.05
CA ASN A 419 23.40 -32.51 -22.77
C ASN A 419 23.35 -32.36 -24.30
N LYS A 420 23.25 -31.12 -24.81
CA LYS A 420 23.10 -30.81 -26.25
C LYS A 420 21.86 -31.41 -26.92
N ALA A 421 20.90 -31.94 -26.15
CA ALA A 421 19.67 -32.54 -26.68
C ALA A 421 18.81 -31.51 -27.43
N HIS A 422 18.88 -30.23 -27.05
CA HIS A 422 18.24 -29.11 -27.75
C HIS A 422 18.65 -28.93 -29.23
N LEU A 423 19.71 -29.62 -29.68
CA LEU A 423 20.16 -29.63 -31.08
C LEU A 423 19.49 -30.74 -31.92
N THR A 424 18.66 -31.59 -31.29
CA THR A 424 17.84 -32.63 -31.93
C THR A 424 16.38 -32.19 -31.98
N ARG A 425 15.60 -32.73 -32.92
CA ARG A 425 14.18 -32.38 -33.05
C ARG A 425 13.40 -32.82 -31.81
N GLU A 426 13.68 -34.03 -31.33
CA GLU A 426 13.07 -34.65 -30.16
C GLU A 426 13.34 -33.84 -28.90
N GLY A 427 14.61 -33.47 -28.67
CA GLY A 427 14.99 -32.68 -27.50
C GLY A 427 14.46 -31.24 -27.53
N LEU A 428 14.41 -30.60 -28.70
CA LEU A 428 13.81 -29.28 -28.85
C LEU A 428 12.29 -29.32 -28.62
N ASP A 429 11.60 -30.34 -29.13
CA ASP A 429 10.16 -30.51 -28.91
C ASP A 429 9.84 -30.81 -27.44
N GLU A 430 10.72 -31.52 -26.73
CA GLU A 430 10.58 -31.69 -25.28
C GLU A 430 10.75 -30.36 -24.51
N ILE A 431 11.72 -29.52 -24.87
CA ILE A 431 11.86 -28.18 -24.29
C ILE A 431 10.61 -27.33 -24.55
N LYS A 432 10.00 -27.44 -25.74
CA LYS A 432 8.74 -26.75 -26.05
C LYS A 432 7.59 -27.24 -25.16
N LYS A 433 7.47 -28.54 -24.91
CA LYS A 433 6.47 -29.09 -23.98
C LYS A 433 6.69 -28.57 -22.56
N ILE A 434 7.93 -28.55 -22.09
CA ILE A 434 8.29 -27.96 -20.78
C ILE A 434 7.86 -26.49 -20.72
N LYS A 435 8.24 -25.68 -21.72
CA LYS A 435 7.83 -24.28 -21.82
C LYS A 435 6.30 -24.13 -21.80
N GLY A 436 5.59 -25.02 -22.48
CA GLY A 436 4.13 -25.04 -22.60
C GLY A 436 3.37 -25.28 -21.29
N ARG A 437 4.05 -25.68 -20.21
CA ARG A 437 3.46 -25.87 -18.86
C ARG A 437 4.01 -24.93 -17.79
N MET A 438 4.86 -23.96 -18.15
CA MET A 438 5.46 -23.00 -17.23
C MET A 438 4.64 -21.71 -17.14
N ASN A 439 4.90 -20.89 -16.11
CA ASN A 439 4.47 -19.50 -16.01
C ASN A 439 2.96 -19.32 -16.24
N LYS A 440 2.55 -18.46 -17.18
CA LYS A 440 1.13 -18.17 -17.48
C LYS A 440 0.38 -19.39 -18.02
N GLN A 441 1.09 -20.37 -18.58
CA GLN A 441 0.52 -21.60 -19.11
C GLN A 441 0.31 -22.67 -18.03
N ARG A 442 0.90 -22.50 -16.84
CA ARG A 442 0.71 -23.43 -15.73
C ARG A 442 -0.73 -23.32 -15.23
N LYS A 443 -1.53 -24.35 -15.49
CA LYS A 443 -2.85 -24.49 -14.87
C LYS A 443 -2.68 -24.57 -13.35
N ALA A 444 -3.55 -23.88 -12.60
CA ALA A 444 -3.60 -24.04 -11.16
C ALA A 444 -3.81 -25.53 -10.86
N VAL A 445 -2.95 -26.11 -10.01
CA VAL A 445 -3.25 -27.40 -9.42
C VAL A 445 -4.39 -27.13 -8.45
N LEU A 446 -5.62 -27.24 -8.94
CA LEU A 446 -6.77 -27.33 -8.05
C LEU A 446 -6.57 -28.62 -7.27
N ASN A 447 -6.11 -28.50 -6.02
CA ASN A 447 -6.27 -29.57 -5.05
C ASN A 447 -7.77 -29.77 -4.85
N LYS A 448 -8.38 -30.56 -5.72
CA LYS A 448 -9.69 -31.16 -5.47
C LYS A 448 -9.44 -32.36 -4.56
N GLY A 449 -9.74 -32.20 -3.27
CA GLY A 449 -9.62 -33.23 -2.22
C GLY A 449 -8.52 -32.87 -1.22
N VAL A 450 -8.75 -32.86 0.10
CA VAL A 450 -9.73 -33.56 0.94
C VAL A 450 -10.27 -32.61 2.01
#